data_AF-A0A642PLT3-F1
#
_entry.id   AF-A0A642PLT3-F1
#
_cell.length_a   1.000
_cell.length_b   1.000
_cell.length_c   1.000
_cell.angle_alpha   90.00
_cell.angle_beta   90.00
_cell.angle_gamma   90.00
#
_symmetry.space_group_name_H-M   'P 1'
#
loop_
_entity.id
_entity.type
_entity.pdbx_description
1 polymer ?
#
loop_
_entity_poly.entity_id
_entity_poly.type
_entity_poly.pdbx_seq_one_letter_code
_entity_poly.pdbx_strand_id
1 'polypeptide(L)'
;IQATPTWLFYCLAMFFPLFGFFYWLTDVKGKTNWFDIIKPAGTATLTCYIIPYIWYAVQQLLHLHYPEALGSGVPGLLKSLVFSLVIVGLTGLLVKGKIKLKV
;
A
#
# COMPACT_ATOMS: atom_id res chain seq x y z
N ILE A 1 12.26 -17.75 -8.05
CA ILE A 1 10.84 -17.84 -8.46
C ILE A 1 10.43 -19.31 -8.39
N GLN A 2 10.07 -19.80 -7.20
CA GLN A 2 9.38 -21.08 -7.03
C GLN A 2 7.99 -20.75 -6.50
N ALA A 3 7.14 -20.22 -7.39
CA ALA A 3 5.71 -20.15 -7.10
C ALA A 3 5.17 -21.57 -7.32
N THR A 4 5.21 -22.39 -6.28
CA THR A 4 4.54 -23.69 -6.31
C THR A 4 3.04 -23.45 -6.51
N PRO A 5 2.34 -24.26 -7.33
CA PRO A 5 0.93 -24.05 -7.64
C PRO A 5 0.04 -23.94 -6.39
N THR A 6 0.45 -24.58 -5.28
CA THR A 6 -0.21 -24.47 -3.97
C THR A 6 -0.24 -23.06 -3.42
N TRP A 7 0.82 -22.27 -3.58
CA TRP A 7 0.86 -20.88 -3.10
C TRP A 7 -0.16 -19.99 -3.83
N LEU A 8 -0.32 -20.20 -5.14
CA LEU A 8 -1.31 -19.51 -5.96
C LEU A 8 -2.74 -19.83 -5.49
N PHE A 9 -3.02 -21.10 -5.16
CA PHE A 9 -4.31 -21.50 -4.62
C PHE A 9 -4.60 -20.84 -3.26
N TYR A 10 -3.62 -20.71 -2.37
CA TYR A 10 -3.81 -19.98 -1.10
C TYR A 10 -4.12 -18.50 -1.32
N CYS A 11 -3.40 -17.84 -2.23
CA CYS A 11 -3.66 -16.45 -2.57
C CYS A 11 -5.07 -16.26 -3.14
N LEU A 12 -5.50 -17.12 -4.06
CA LEU A 12 -6.84 -17.08 -4.65
C LEU A 12 -7.92 -17.36 -3.60
N ALA A 13 -7.74 -18.39 -2.77
CA ALA A 13 -8.68 -18.75 -1.72
C ALA A 13 -8.91 -17.62 -0.71
N MET A 14 -7.87 -16.83 -0.39
CA MET A 14 -8.03 -15.63 0.43
C MET A 14 -8.64 -14.46 -0.34
N PHE A 15 -8.31 -14.30 -1.62
CA PHE A 15 -8.74 -13.15 -2.43
C PHE A 15 -10.27 -13.12 -2.67
N PHE A 16 -10.87 -14.26 -3.04
CA PHE A 16 -12.31 -14.32 -3.36
C PHE A 16 -13.24 -13.86 -2.22
N PRO A 17 -13.13 -14.37 -0.98
CA PRO A 17 -13.97 -13.92 0.12
C PRO A 17 -13.70 -12.46 0.51
N LEU A 18 -12.43 -12.01 0.42
CA LEU A 18 -12.06 -10.62 0.69
C LEU A 18 -12.70 -9.67 -0.32
N PHE A 19 -12.65 -10.02 -1.61
CA PHE A 19 -13.27 -9.24 -2.68
C PHE A 19 -14.79 -9.18 -2.50
N GLY A 20 -15.45 -10.29 -2.18
CA GLY A 20 -16.87 -10.33 -1.87
C GLY A 20 -17.25 -9.46 -0.66
N PHE A 21 -16.43 -9.50 0.40
CA PHE A 21 -16.61 -8.64 1.58
C PHE A 21 -16.48 -7.14 1.23
N PHE A 22 -15.47 -6.77 0.45
CA PHE A 22 -15.30 -5.39 0.00
C PHE A 22 -16.44 -4.95 -0.91
N TYR A 23 -16.89 -5.79 -1.85
CA TYR A 23 -18.04 -5.51 -2.71
C TYR A 23 -19.31 -5.26 -1.90
N TRP A 24 -19.59 -6.10 -0.90
CA TRP A 24 -20.72 -5.88 0.00
C TRP A 24 -20.59 -4.57 0.78
N LEU A 25 -19.38 -4.24 1.26
CA LEU A 25 -19.14 -3.02 2.03
C LEU A 25 -19.25 -1.74 1.17
N THR A 26 -18.83 -1.79 -0.10
CA THR A 26 -18.85 -0.63 -1.00
C THR A 26 -20.20 -0.44 -1.67
N ASP A 27 -20.78 -1.51 -2.22
CA ASP A 27 -21.95 -1.45 -3.09
C ASP A 27 -23.27 -1.55 -2.30
N VAL A 28 -23.35 -2.48 -1.34
CA VAL A 28 -24.58 -2.67 -0.54
C VAL A 28 -24.70 -1.66 0.61
N LYS A 29 -23.58 -1.27 1.22
CA LYS A 29 -23.55 -0.27 2.32
C LYS A 29 -23.28 1.16 1.87
N GLY A 30 -22.93 1.39 0.61
CA GLY A 30 -22.69 2.73 0.05
C GLY A 30 -21.56 3.51 0.75
N LYS A 31 -20.63 2.83 1.44
CA LYS A 31 -19.51 3.45 2.18
C LYS A 31 -18.28 3.67 1.30
N THR A 32 -18.47 3.93 0.01
CA THR A 32 -17.39 4.18 -0.96
C THR A 32 -16.50 5.37 -0.57
N ASN A 33 -17.05 6.39 0.08
CA ASN A 33 -16.29 7.58 0.52
C ASN A 33 -15.18 7.27 1.55
N TRP A 34 -15.29 6.18 2.33
CA TRP A 34 -14.19 5.77 3.22
C TRP A 34 -12.97 5.27 2.44
N PHE A 35 -13.19 4.76 1.23
CA PHE A 35 -12.12 4.27 0.35
C PHE A 35 -11.49 5.38 -0.50
N ASP A 36 -12.04 6.59 -0.52
CA ASP A 36 -11.47 7.71 -1.28
C ASP A 36 -10.07 8.10 -0.78
N ILE A 37 -9.73 7.83 0.50
CA ILE A 37 -8.39 8.06 1.04
C ILE A 37 -7.33 7.11 0.46
N ILE A 38 -7.75 5.89 0.05
CA ILE A 38 -6.89 4.83 -0.49
C ILE A 38 -6.95 4.76 -2.02
N LYS A 39 -7.99 5.34 -2.62
CA LYS A 39 -8.16 5.52 -4.07
C LYS A 39 -6.92 6.01 -4.82
N PRO A 40 -6.10 6.96 -4.32
CA PRO A 40 -4.89 7.37 -5.03
C PRO A 40 -3.89 6.23 -5.27
N ALA A 41 -3.83 5.24 -4.37
CA ALA A 41 -3.00 4.06 -4.58
C ALA A 41 -3.47 3.20 -5.76
N GLY A 42 -4.78 3.17 -6.01
CA GLY A 42 -5.38 2.44 -7.14
C GLY A 42 -5.30 3.20 -8.47
N THR A 43 -5.37 4.54 -8.46
CA THR A 43 -5.30 5.34 -9.68
C THR A 43 -3.88 5.64 -10.16
N ALA A 44 -2.91 5.71 -9.24
CA ALA A 44 -1.51 6.00 -9.53
C ALA A 44 -0.60 4.95 -8.89
N THR A 45 -0.89 3.68 -9.19
CA THR A 45 -0.16 2.50 -8.68
C THR A 45 1.35 2.62 -8.87
N LEU A 46 1.77 3.09 -10.05
CA LEU A 46 3.19 3.24 -10.40
C LEU A 46 3.87 4.31 -9.53
N THR A 47 3.22 5.45 -9.29
CA THR A 47 3.73 6.49 -8.38
C THR A 47 3.77 6.00 -6.95
N CYS A 48 2.72 5.31 -6.49
CA CYS A 48 2.66 4.72 -5.15
C CYS A 48 3.79 3.69 -4.93
N TYR A 49 4.22 3.01 -5.99
CA TYR A 49 5.34 2.07 -5.96
C TYR A 49 6.71 2.77 -5.95
N ILE A 50 6.86 3.88 -6.67
CA ILE A 50 8.13 4.61 -6.75
C ILE A 50 8.45 5.37 -5.45
N ILE A 51 7.45 5.92 -4.76
CA ILE A 51 7.66 6.70 -3.52
C ILE A 51 8.45 5.93 -2.45
N PRO A 52 8.12 4.67 -2.08
CA PRO A 52 8.91 3.92 -1.11
C PRO A 52 10.35 3.70 -1.59
N TYR A 53 10.57 3.47 -2.89
CA TYR A 53 11.92 3.36 -3.45
C TYR A 53 12.74 4.64 -3.25
N ILE A 54 12.13 5.80 -3.51
CA ILE A 54 12.77 7.10 -3.26
C ILE A 54 13.06 7.27 -1.77
N TRP A 55 12.11 6.90 -0.91
CA TRP A 55 12.28 7.00 0.54
C TRP A 55 13.44 6.15 1.06
N TYR A 56 13.58 4.90 0.58
CA TYR A 56 14.71 4.04 0.93
C TYR A 56 16.04 4.61 0.41
N ALA A 57 16.07 5.18 -0.81
CA ALA A 57 17.26 5.83 -1.34
C ALA A 57 17.69 7.04 -0.49
N VAL A 58 16.73 7.85 -0.02
CA VAL A 58 16.98 8.98 0.87
C VAL A 58 17.49 8.52 2.24
N GLN A 59 16.94 7.45 2.81
CA GLN A 59 17.45 6.87 4.06
C GLN A 59 18.90 6.39 3.92
N GLN A 60 19.22 5.75 2.79
CA GLN A 60 20.56 5.25 2.51
C GLN A 60 21.57 6.41 2.38
N LEU A 61 21.18 7.53 1.75
CA LEU A 61 22.01 8.74 1.64
C LEU A 61 22.22 9.46 2.97
N LEU A 62 21.24 9.42 3.88
CA LEU A 62 21.29 10.07 5.18
C LEU A 62 21.88 9.18 6.29
N HIS A 63 22.29 7.93 5.97
CA HIS A 63 22.73 6.91 6.95
C HIS A 63 21.75 6.68 8.12
N LEU A 64 20.47 7.01 7.92
CA LEU A 64 19.44 7.03 8.96
C LEU A 64 18.90 5.61 9.15
N HIS A 65 19.47 4.87 10.09
CA HIS A 65 19.01 3.53 10.45
C HIS A 65 17.84 3.62 11.43
N TYR A 66 16.74 2.93 11.09
CA TYR A 66 15.66 2.71 12.04
C TYR A 66 16.16 1.76 13.15
N PRO A 67 15.84 2.03 14.44
CA PRO A 67 16.24 1.16 15.55
C PRO A 67 15.71 -0.26 15.35
N GLU A 68 16.51 -1.28 15.67
CA GLU A 68 16.16 -2.71 15.50
C GLU A 68 14.87 -3.11 16.24
N ALA A 69 14.48 -2.36 17.28
CA ALA A 69 13.21 -2.54 17.99
C ALA A 69 11.96 -2.33 17.11
N LEU A 70 12.09 -1.66 15.96
CA LEU A 70 11.03 -1.47 14.96
C LEU A 70 11.09 -2.49 13.82
N GLY A 71 12.04 -3.43 13.86
CA GLY A 71 12.25 -4.46 12.83
C GLY A 71 11.59 -5.80 13.11
N SER A 72 11.14 -6.07 14.35
CA SER A 72 10.63 -7.39 14.74
C SER A 72 9.29 -7.34 15.47
N GLY A 73 8.43 -8.32 15.21
CA GLY A 73 7.14 -8.51 15.88
C GLY A 73 6.05 -7.48 15.54
N VAL A 74 5.13 -7.28 16.49
CA VAL A 74 4.00 -6.33 16.42
C VAL A 74 4.42 -4.89 16.06
N PRO A 75 5.51 -4.30 16.61
CA PRO A 75 5.90 -2.94 16.27
C PRO A 75 6.36 -2.79 14.81
N GLY A 76 6.94 -3.84 14.20
CA GLY A 76 7.27 -3.84 12.77
C GLY A 76 6.03 -3.85 11.87
N LEU A 77 5.01 -4.62 12.26
CA LEU A 77 3.70 -4.65 11.58
C LEU A 77 3.01 -3.29 11.63
N LEU A 78 2.96 -2.68 12.82
CA LEU A 78 2.36 -1.36 12.99
C LEU A 78 3.13 -0.29 12.20
N LYS A 79 4.46 -0.32 12.24
CA LYS A 79 5.31 0.57 11.44
C LYS A 79 4.99 0.44 9.95
N SER A 80 4.89 -0.78 9.44
CA SER A 80 4.64 -1.04 8.02
C SER A 80 3.26 -0.55 7.59
N LEU A 81 2.27 -0.70 8.46
CA LEU A 81 0.90 -0.21 8.24
C LEU A 81 0.87 1.32 8.19
N VAL A 82 1.46 2.00 9.18
CA VAL A 82 1.55 3.47 9.22
C VAL A 82 2.33 4.00 8.02
N PHE A 83 3.46 3.37 7.70
CA PHE A 83 4.30 3.75 6.57
C PHE A 83 3.55 3.64 5.23
N SER A 84 2.82 2.55 5.02
CA SER A 84 1.98 2.38 3.84
C SER A 84 0.90 3.45 3.75
N LEU A 85 0.18 3.74 4.83
CA LEU A 85 -0.83 4.81 4.85
C LEU A 85 -0.23 6.19 4.55
N VAL A 86 0.96 6.49 5.09
CA VAL A 86 1.68 7.75 4.79
C VAL A 86 2.04 7.83 3.30
N ILE A 87 2.56 6.76 2.71
CA ILE A 87 2.88 6.73 1.27
C ILE A 87 1.63 6.91 0.42
N VAL A 88 0.53 6.23 0.75
CA VAL A 88 -0.74 6.34 0.03
C VAL A 88 -1.27 7.78 0.11
N GLY A 89 -1.22 8.39 1.29
CA GLY A 89 -1.61 9.79 1.50
C GLY A 89 -0.73 10.76 0.69
N LEU A 90 0.59 10.58 0.73
CA LEU A 90 1.54 11.39 -0.06
C LEU A 90 1.30 11.22 -1.56
N THR A 91 1.07 9.99 -2.03
CA THR A 91 0.69 9.71 -3.43
C THR A 91 -0.58 10.45 -3.80
N GLY A 92 -1.59 10.44 -2.91
CA GLY A 92 -2.84 11.16 -3.14
C GLY A 92 -2.68 12.67 -3.22
N LEU A 93 -1.81 13.25 -2.39
CA LEU A 93 -1.46 14.67 -2.44
C LEU A 93 -0.72 15.01 -3.74
N LEU A 94 0.25 14.19 -4.14
CA LEU A 94 1.01 14.35 -5.39
C LEU A 94 0.12 14.27 -6.63
N VAL A 95 -0.81 13.31 -6.66
CA VAL A 95 -1.79 13.15 -7.74
C VAL A 95 -2.78 14.32 -7.77
N LYS A 96 -3.24 14.82 -6.62
CA LYS A 96 -4.06 16.04 -6.52
C LYS A 96 -3.32 17.29 -7.02
N GLY A 97 -2.01 17.36 -6.78
CA GLY A 97 -1.12 18.42 -7.25
C GLY A 97 -0.88 18.45 -8.77
N LYS A 98 -1.57 17.62 -9.55
CA LYS A 98 -1.40 17.49 -11.02
C LYS A 98 0.01 17.12 -11.48
N ILE A 99 0.87 16.62 -10.60
CA ILE A 99 2.10 15.92 -11.00
C ILE A 99 1.71 14.53 -11.49
N LYS A 100 0.97 14.47 -12.58
CA LYS A 100 0.82 13.23 -13.34
C LYS A 100 2.12 13.05 -14.09
N LEU A 101 2.94 12.11 -13.64
CA LEU A 101 3.93 11.52 -14.54
C LEU A 101 3.11 10.85 -15.66
N LYS A 102 3.03 11.54 -16.80
CA LYS A 102 2.62 10.94 -18.06
C LYS A 102 3.77 10.03 -18.47
N VAL A 103 3.54 8.73 -18.42
CA VAL A 103 4.24 7.82 -19.33
C VAL A 103 3.45 7.82 -20.62
#